data_AF-A0A7S4M416-F1
#
_entry.id   AF-A0A7S4M416-F1
#
_cell.length_a   1.000
_cell.length_b   1.000
_cell.length_c   1.000
_cell.angle_alpha   90.00
_cell.angle_beta   90.00
_cell.angle_gamma   90.00
#
_symmetry.space_group_name_H-M   'P 1'
#
loop_
_entity.id
_entity.type
_entity.pdbx_description
1 polymer ?
#
loop_
_entity_poly.entity_id
_entity_poly.type
_entity_poly.pdbx_seq_one_letter_code
_entity_poly.pdbx_strand_id
1 'polypeptide(L)'
;MFSATMTKKVMRLASISLKEPVYVSVNRQLTVASGLRQEFIRIKPSKEGDREAMLIALCKRTFKSKTIIFVRAKRYAHYLKILFGLFELSAAELHGNLTQTARLEALE
;
A
#
# COMPACT_ATOMS: atom_id res chain seq x y z
N MET A 1 23.79 -0.51 -14.78
CA MET A 1 22.96 -1.40 -13.94
C MET A 1 22.16 -0.52 -12.97
N PHE A 2 20.84 -0.74 -12.85
CA PHE A 2 20.01 -0.05 -11.87
C PHE A 2 19.55 -1.05 -10.81
N SER A 3 19.62 -0.66 -9.53
CA SER A 3 19.04 -1.45 -8.44
C SER A 3 18.66 -0.55 -7.27
N ALA A 4 17.46 -0.79 -6.72
CA ALA A 4 16.94 -0.09 -5.54
C ALA A 4 17.68 -0.47 -4.25
N THR A 5 18.38 -1.61 -4.24
CA THR A 5 19.13 -2.10 -3.08
C THR A 5 20.49 -2.67 -3.49
N MET A 6 21.55 -2.11 -2.92
CA MET A 6 22.91 -2.63 -3.07
C MET A 6 23.18 -3.74 -2.05
N THR A 7 22.74 -4.95 -2.38
CA THR A 7 23.11 -6.16 -1.62
C THR A 7 24.46 -6.69 -2.12
N LYS A 8 25.15 -7.49 -1.31
CA LYS A 8 26.42 -8.13 -1.70
C LYS A 8 26.30 -8.92 -3.02
N LYS A 9 25.14 -9.54 -3.28
CA LYS A 9 24.88 -10.29 -4.53
C LYS A 9 24.81 -9.37 -5.74
N VAL A 10 24.13 -8.22 -5.63
CA VAL A 10 24.02 -7.23 -6.70
C VAL A 10 25.38 -6.61 -7.00
N MET A 11 26.16 -6.30 -5.97
CA MET A 11 27.54 -5.79 -6.12
C MET A 11 28.44 -6.78 -6.86
N ARG A 12 28.35 -8.07 -6.54
CA ARG A 12 29.08 -9.12 -7.26
C ARG A 12 28.67 -9.23 -8.73
N LEU A 13 27.38 -9.05 -9.02
CA LEU A 13 26.91 -9.03 -10.40
C LEU A 13 27.48 -7.82 -11.15
N ALA A 14 27.44 -6.64 -10.50
CA ALA A 14 27.98 -5.41 -11.07
C ALA A 14 29.47 -5.50 -11.38
N SER A 15 30.27 -6.13 -10.52
CA SER A 15 31.71 -6.29 -10.74
C SER A 15 32.07 -7.25 -11.88
N ILE A 16 31.20 -8.21 -12.20
CA ILE A 16 31.41 -9.14 -13.32
C ILE A 16 30.90 -8.53 -14.63
N SER A 17 29.82 -7.75 -14.56
CA SER A 17 29.13 -7.23 -15.76
C SER A 17 29.57 -5.84 -16.21
N LEU A 18 30.31 -5.09 -15.41
CA LEU A 18 30.69 -3.70 -15.71
C LEU A 18 32.20 -3.50 -15.64
N LYS A 19 32.74 -2.69 -16.56
CA LYS A 19 34.13 -2.21 -16.53
C LYS A 19 34.15 -0.79 -15.97
N GLU A 20 34.93 -0.57 -14.92
CA GLU A 20 35.12 0.74 -14.25
C GLU A 20 33.81 1.50 -13.95
N PRO A 21 32.84 0.89 -13.22
CA PRO A 21 31.56 1.53 -12.98
C PRO A 21 31.67 2.70 -11.99
N VAL A 22 31.00 3.81 -12.31
CA VAL A 22 30.77 4.92 -11.37
C VAL A 22 29.50 4.65 -10.58
N TYR A 23 29.59 4.74 -9.25
CA TYR A 23 28.43 4.58 -8.37
C TYR A 23 27.74 5.93 -8.15
N VAL A 24 26.46 6.02 -8.56
CA VAL A 24 25.61 7.19 -8.32
C VAL A 24 24.47 6.77 -7.40
N SER A 25 24.39 7.36 -6.21
CA SER A 25 23.29 7.15 -5.27
C SER A 25 22.64 8.47 -4.88
N VAL A 26 21.33 8.54 -5.04
CA VAL A 26 20.51 9.55 -4.38
C VAL A 26 20.25 9.06 -2.95
N ASN A 27 20.42 9.96 -1.97
CA ASN A 27 20.48 9.66 -0.54
C ASN A 27 19.47 8.59 -0.07
N ARG A 28 19.95 7.61 0.69
CA ARG A 28 19.21 6.38 1.01
C ARG A 28 18.34 6.57 2.25
N GLN A 29 17.16 7.17 2.11
CA GLN A 29 16.16 7.09 3.17
C GLN A 29 15.40 5.76 3.05
N LEU A 30 16.05 4.68 3.49
CA LEU A 30 15.37 3.45 3.93
C LEU A 30 14.59 3.69 5.23
N THR A 31 14.76 4.84 5.86
CA THR A 31 13.95 5.32 6.96
C THR A 31 12.61 5.78 6.41
N VAL A 32 11.53 5.27 7.00
CA VAL A 32 10.19 5.84 6.91
C VAL A 32 10.31 7.37 6.92
N ALA A 33 9.62 8.05 5.98
CA ALA A 33 9.69 9.50 5.85
C ALA A 33 9.53 10.17 7.23
N SER A 34 10.39 11.13 7.55
CA SER A 34 10.43 11.75 8.89
C SER A 34 9.11 12.41 9.29
N GLY A 35 8.27 12.79 8.32
CA GLY A 35 6.92 13.31 8.53
C GLY A 35 5.80 12.26 8.60
N LEU A 36 6.10 10.97 8.48
CA LEU A 36 5.08 9.92 8.53
C LEU A 36 4.68 9.64 9.99
N ARG A 37 3.47 10.07 10.35
CA ARG A 37 2.82 9.69 11.60
C ARG A 37 2.21 8.30 11.47
N GLN A 38 2.55 7.41 12.41
CA GLN A 38 2.02 6.06 12.48
C GLN A 38 1.21 5.87 13.76
N GLU A 39 0.03 5.28 13.62
CA GLU A 39 -0.89 5.02 14.73
C GLU A 39 -1.39 3.59 14.69
N PHE A 40 -1.68 3.03 15.87
CA PHE A 40 -2.15 1.67 16.02
C PHE A 40 -3.42 1.64 16.86
N ILE A 41 -4.43 0.92 16.37
CA ILE A 41 -5.66 0.64 17.13
C ILE A 41 -5.58 -0.81 17.57
N ARG A 42 -5.42 -1.03 18.88
CA ARG A 42 -5.41 -2.38 19.46
C ARG A 42 -6.84 -2.88 19.60
N ILE A 43 -7.18 -3.94 18.88
CA ILE A 43 -8.49 -4.60 18.96
C ILE A 43 -8.38 -5.79 19.91
N LYS A 44 -9.33 -5.92 20.84
CA LYS A 44 -9.39 -7.09 21.73
C LYS A 44 -9.81 -8.33 20.92
N PRO A 45 -9.32 -9.54 21.25
CA PRO A 45 -9.68 -10.76 20.50
C PRO A 45 -11.20 -10.98 20.37
N SER A 46 -11.97 -10.69 21.43
CA SER A 46 -13.44 -10.77 21.43
C SER A 46 -14.15 -9.74 20.55
N LYS A 47 -13.41 -8.80 19.96
CA LYS A 47 -13.91 -7.66 19.18
C LYS A 47 -13.31 -7.60 17.78
N GLU A 48 -12.61 -8.65 17.33
CA GLU A 48 -12.04 -8.66 15.98
C GLU A 48 -13.10 -8.58 14.87
N GLY A 49 -14.31 -9.08 15.11
CA GLY A 49 -15.44 -8.96 14.18
C GLY A 49 -15.95 -7.52 13.97
N ASP A 50 -15.54 -6.57 14.82
CA ASP A 50 -15.93 -5.16 14.69
C ASP A 50 -14.94 -4.37 13.80
N ARG A 51 -13.92 -5.02 13.23
CA ARG A 51 -12.83 -4.34 12.49
C ARG A 51 -13.34 -3.53 11.30
N GLU A 52 -14.28 -4.07 10.55
CA GLU A 52 -14.92 -3.40 9.41
C GLU A 52 -15.72 -2.17 9.88
N ALA A 53 -16.48 -2.30 10.96
CA ALA A 53 -17.24 -1.19 11.53
C ALA A 53 -16.31 -0.08 12.04
N MET A 54 -15.21 -0.44 12.69
CA MET A 54 -14.17 0.51 13.11
C MET A 54 -13.54 1.23 11.91
N LEU A 55 -13.22 0.50 10.84
CA LEU A 55 -12.67 1.07 9.61
C LEU A 55 -13.63 2.08 8.97
N ILE A 56 -14.91 1.73 8.85
CA ILE A 56 -15.95 2.63 8.30
C ILE A 56 -16.10 3.86 9.18
N ALA A 57 -16.11 3.70 10.51
CA ALA A 57 -16.18 4.82 11.43
C ALA A 57 -14.99 5.78 11.26
N LEU A 58 -13.77 5.26 11.06
CA LEU A 58 -12.58 6.06 10.78
C LEU A 58 -12.70 6.82 9.47
N CYS A 59 -13.19 6.18 8.40
CA CYS A 59 -13.37 6.83 7.10
C CYS A 59 -14.52 7.85 7.11
N LYS A 60 -15.59 7.63 7.87
CA LYS A 60 -16.69 8.61 8.03
C LYS A 60 -16.28 9.84 8.85
N ARG A 61 -15.41 9.68 9.86
CA ARG A 61 -15.12 10.73 10.84
C ARG A 61 -13.82 11.46 10.58
N THR A 62 -12.76 10.73 10.23
CA THR A 62 -11.38 11.24 10.24
C THR A 62 -10.74 11.22 8.85
N PHE A 63 -10.75 10.08 8.15
CA PHE A 63 -10.03 9.89 6.88
C PHE A 63 -10.99 9.94 5.68
N LYS A 64 -11.54 11.13 5.42
CA LYS A 64 -12.66 11.33 4.48
C LYS A 64 -12.27 11.43 3.00
N SER A 65 -11.01 11.70 2.69
CA SER A 65 -10.55 11.88 1.31
C SER A 65 -9.14 11.34 1.11
N LYS A 66 -8.86 10.86 -0.11
CA LYS A 66 -7.54 10.35 -0.53
C LYS A 66 -6.96 9.30 0.44
N THR A 67 -7.81 8.39 0.90
CA THR A 67 -7.45 7.31 1.84
C THR A 67 -7.17 6.02 1.09
N ILE A 68 -5.98 5.43 1.29
CA ILE A 68 -5.63 4.11 0.74
C ILE A 68 -5.72 3.07 1.86
N ILE A 69 -6.49 2.01 1.62
CA ILE A 69 -6.69 0.91 2.57
C ILE A 69 -6.03 -0.34 2.00
N PHE A 70 -4.96 -0.80 2.65
CA PHE A 70 -4.27 -2.02 2.26
C PHE A 70 -4.93 -3.24 2.89
N VAL A 71 -5.21 -4.24 2.06
CA VAL A 71 -5.76 -5.53 2.50
C VAL A 71 -5.04 -6.70 1.84
N ARG A 72 -5.05 -7.85 2.52
CA ARG A 72 -4.25 -9.02 2.12
C ARG A 72 -4.74 -9.71 0.85
N ALA A 73 -6.05 -9.73 0.60
CA ALA A 73 -6.66 -10.55 -0.44
C ALA A 73 -7.62 -9.75 -1.33
N LYS A 74 -7.57 -9.97 -2.64
CA LYS A 74 -8.45 -9.34 -3.64
C LYS A 74 -9.95 -9.46 -3.30
N ARG A 75 -10.39 -10.64 -2.85
CA ARG A 75 -11.78 -10.89 -2.44
C ARG A 75 -12.23 -9.98 -1.29
N TYR A 76 -11.28 -9.63 -0.42
CA TYR A 76 -11.56 -8.77 0.72
C TYR A 76 -11.56 -7.29 0.32
N ALA A 77 -10.74 -6.89 -0.67
CA ALA A 77 -10.85 -5.57 -1.29
C ALA A 77 -12.23 -5.37 -1.93
N HIS A 78 -12.70 -6.36 -2.69
CA HIS A 78 -14.03 -6.34 -3.30
C HIS A 78 -15.16 -6.27 -2.27
N TYR A 79 -15.07 -7.11 -1.23
CA TYR A 79 -16.00 -7.09 -0.11
C TYR A 79 -16.06 -5.70 0.57
N LEU A 80 -14.90 -5.09 0.86
CA LEU A 80 -14.86 -3.75 1.45
C LEU A 80 -15.42 -2.69 0.50
N LYS A 81 -15.18 -2.77 -0.81
CA LYS A 81 -15.75 -1.83 -1.79
C LYS A 81 -17.28 -1.84 -1.74
N ILE A 82 -17.89 -3.03 -1.73
CA ILE A 82 -19.34 -3.18 -1.59
C ILE A 82 -19.80 -2.58 -0.25
N LEU A 83 -19.12 -2.94 0.85
CA LEU A 83 -19.46 -2.46 2.18
C LEU A 83 -19.40 -0.91 2.25
N PHE A 84 -18.37 -0.29 1.70
CA PHE A 84 -18.25 1.17 1.64
C PHE A 84 -19.41 1.80 0.88
N GLY A 85 -19.80 1.22 -0.28
CA GLY A 85 -20.96 1.67 -1.04
C GLY A 85 -22.26 1.61 -0.24
N LEU A 86 -22.49 0.54 0.54
CA LEU A 86 -23.66 0.40 1.43
C LEU A 86 -23.72 1.46 2.53
N PHE A 87 -22.56 2.02 2.91
CA PHE A 87 -22.46 3.09 3.90
C PHE A 87 -22.31 4.49 3.27
N GLU A 88 -22.59 4.63 1.98
CA GLU A 88 -22.53 5.88 1.21
C GLU A 88 -21.12 6.48 1.17
N LEU A 89 -20.09 5.62 1.17
CA LEU A 89 -18.70 6.01 0.98
C LEU A 89 -18.27 5.65 -0.44
N SER A 90 -17.75 6.64 -1.18
CA SER A 90 -17.12 6.38 -2.47
C SER A 90 -15.81 5.62 -2.28
N ALA A 91 -15.71 4.44 -2.90
CA ALA A 91 -14.52 3.60 -2.83
C ALA A 91 -14.33 2.84 -4.15
N ALA A 92 -13.08 2.80 -4.61
CA ALA A 92 -12.63 1.93 -5.66
C ALA A 92 -11.75 0.82 -5.08
N GLU A 93 -11.68 -0.32 -5.79
CA GLU A 93 -10.76 -1.40 -5.44
C GLU A 93 -9.64 -1.50 -6.48
N LEU A 94 -8.46 -1.93 -6.03
CA LEU A 94 -7.32 -2.15 -6.92
C LEU A 94 -6.62 -3.46 -6.57
N HIS A 95 -6.65 -4.42 -7.49
CA HIS A 95 -5.97 -5.71 -7.31
C HIS A 95 -5.57 -6.33 -8.66
N GLY A 96 -4.60 -7.27 -8.65
CA GLY A 96 -4.02 -7.85 -9.87
C GLY A 96 -4.97 -8.63 -10.79
N ASN A 97 -6.18 -8.97 -10.31
CA ASN A 97 -7.23 -9.62 -11.12
C ASN A 97 -8.18 -8.66 -11.83
N LEU A 98 -8.04 -7.34 -11.68
CA LEU A 98 -8.85 -6.38 -12.44
C LEU A 98 -8.33 -6.28 -13.87
N THR A 99 -9.24 -6.05 -14.81
CA THR A 99 -8.87 -5.68 -16.18
C THR A 99 -8.14 -4.34 -16.17
N GLN A 100 -7.30 -4.10 -17.17
CA GLN A 100 -6.57 -2.82 -17.25
C GLN A 100 -7.51 -1.62 -17.30
N THR A 101 -8.66 -1.75 -17.98
CA THR A 101 -9.72 -0.73 -18.02
C THR A 101 -10.28 -0.46 -16.62
N ALA A 102 -10.70 -1.49 -15.89
CA ALA A 102 -11.22 -1.34 -14.53
C ALA A 102 -10.17 -0.79 -13.55
N ARG A 103 -8.88 -1.03 -13.80
CA ARG A 103 -7.79 -0.43 -13.01
C ARG A 103 -7.64 1.07 -13.24
N LEU A 104 -7.84 1.54 -14.47
CA LEU A 104 -7.79 2.96 -14.81
C LEU A 104 -9.00 3.70 -14.25
N GLU A 105 -10.19 3.12 -14.39
CA GLU A 105 -11.43 3.66 -13.79
C GLU A 105 -11.34 3.75 -12.26
N ALA A 106 -10.62 2.83 -11.60
CA ALA A 106 -10.42 2.87 -10.16
C ALA A 106 -9.44 3.97 -9.69
N LEU A 107 -8.69 4.58 -10.62
CA LEU A 107 -7.71 5.63 -10.34
C LEU A 107 -8.20 7.04 -10.70
N GLU A 108 -9.29 7.13 -11.47
CA GLU A 108 -10.01 8.38 -11.77
C GLU A 108 -10.98 8.76 -10.65
#